data_AF-A0A1H0XE96-F1
#
_entry.id   AF-A0A1H0XE96-F1
#
_cell.length_a   1.000
_cell.length_b   1.000
_cell.length_c   1.000
_cell.angle_alpha   90.00
_cell.angle_beta   90.00
_cell.angle_gamma   90.00
#
_symmetry.space_group_name_H-M   'P 1'
#
loop_
_entity.id
_entity.type
_entity.pdbx_description
1 polymer ?
#
loop_
_entity_poly.entity_id
_entity_poly.type
_entity_poly.pdbx_seq_one_letter_code
_entity_poly.pdbx_strand_id
1 'polypeptide(L)'
;MSTNIDFKAIWQQQDVVAKPDIKEVIKKSGRLKKKTRNKLLWTNGLLIAVTIYYIVFLYYGYHSSMITTVIGGLLTITGFVAYLLISNGLLLDLFKSHAEADSFAYLKELLAIKRKQEIVETKLVKLYLITLFVGVTLFMIEPVIKMGAIWGSVAYICLFAWMAFAYFYLIPRRVKKQRAEWATIIEKLQTINDQLTQTGHLE
;
A
#
# COMPACT_ATOMS: atom_id res chain seq x y z
N MET A 1 -29.87 19.51 55.94
CA MET A 1 -28.60 18.82 55.62
C MET A 1 -27.98 19.53 54.44
N SER A 2 -26.91 20.29 54.65
CA SER A 2 -26.19 21.02 53.60
C SER A 2 -25.15 20.11 52.96
N THR A 3 -25.44 19.64 51.76
CA THR A 3 -24.52 18.84 50.95
C THR A 3 -23.38 19.74 50.50
N ASN A 4 -22.27 19.75 51.25
CA ASN A 4 -21.07 20.48 50.91
C ASN A 4 -20.36 19.71 49.78
N ILE A 5 -20.68 20.08 48.54
CA ILE A 5 -20.03 19.52 47.35
C ILE A 5 -18.62 20.11 47.33
N ASP A 6 -17.63 19.27 47.64
CA ASP A 6 -16.23 19.65 47.63
C ASP A 6 -15.72 19.77 46.19
N PHE A 7 -15.88 20.96 45.62
CA PHE A 7 -15.40 21.30 44.28
C PHE A 7 -13.90 21.03 44.09
N LYS A 8 -13.11 21.05 45.17
CA LYS A 8 -11.68 20.75 45.13
C LYS A 8 -11.43 19.25 44.89
N ALA A 9 -12.27 18.38 45.43
CA ALA A 9 -12.20 16.93 45.20
C ALA A 9 -12.59 16.57 43.76
N ILE A 10 -13.56 17.29 43.16
CA ILE A 10 -13.96 17.12 41.76
C ILE A 10 -12.87 17.65 40.82
N TRP A 11 -12.26 18.78 41.15
CA TRP A 11 -11.18 19.39 40.36
C TRP A 11 -9.89 18.56 40.39
N GLN A 12 -9.52 18.00 41.54
CA GLN A 12 -8.38 17.08 41.65
C GLN A 12 -8.64 15.70 40.98
N GLN A 13 -9.91 15.31 40.80
CA GLN A 13 -10.25 14.14 39.98
C GLN A 13 -10.16 14.42 38.47
N GLN A 14 -10.31 15.68 38.04
CA GLN A 14 -10.15 16.09 36.64
C GLN A 14 -8.69 16.14 36.17
N ASP A 15 -7.71 16.24 37.08
CA ASP A 15 -6.27 16.17 36.76
C ASP A 15 -5.82 14.77 36.25
N VAL A 16 -6.72 13.77 36.25
CA VAL A 16 -6.48 12.42 35.72
C VAL A 16 -7.14 12.19 34.35
N VAL A 17 -7.66 13.23 33.69
CA VAL A 17 -7.87 13.15 32.24
C VAL A 17 -6.49 13.27 31.60
N ALA A 18 -5.77 12.14 31.62
CA ALA A 18 -4.45 11.95 31.04
C ALA A 18 -4.41 12.72 29.72
N LYS A 19 -3.69 13.86 29.73
CA LYS A 19 -3.50 14.74 28.58
C LYS A 19 -3.25 13.81 27.39
N PRO A 20 -4.19 13.70 26.44
CA PRO A 20 -4.08 12.67 25.41
C PRO A 20 -2.72 12.88 24.77
N ASP A 21 -1.94 11.81 24.60
CA ASP A 21 -0.58 11.92 24.08
C ASP A 21 -0.63 12.23 22.58
N ILE A 22 -1.14 13.42 22.25
CA ILE A 22 -1.34 13.98 20.92
C ILE A 22 0.00 13.93 20.18
N LYS A 23 1.09 14.22 20.89
CA LYS A 23 2.45 14.11 20.37
C LYS A 23 2.82 12.67 20.02
N GLU A 24 2.51 11.68 20.86
CA GLU A 24 2.78 10.28 20.54
C GLU A 24 1.91 9.76 19.38
N VAL A 25 0.64 10.15 19.30
CA VAL A 25 -0.25 9.74 18.20
C VAL A 25 0.17 10.37 16.87
N ILE A 26 0.49 11.66 16.84
CA ILE A 26 1.06 12.35 15.66
C ILE A 26 2.42 11.74 15.26
N LYS A 27 3.24 11.38 16.25
CA LYS A 27 4.52 10.70 16.00
C LYS A 27 4.31 9.29 15.43
N LYS A 28 3.30 8.55 15.89
CA LYS A 28 2.93 7.22 15.38
C LYS A 28 2.36 7.31 13.96
N SER A 29 1.49 8.27 13.65
CA SER A 29 0.98 8.49 12.29
C SER A 29 2.10 8.91 11.32
N GLY A 30 3.00 9.78 11.75
CA GLY A 30 4.20 10.15 10.99
C GLY A 30 5.13 8.95 10.73
N ARG A 31 5.33 8.08 11.74
CA ARG A 31 6.06 6.82 11.57
C ARG A 31 5.38 5.88 10.59
N LEU A 32 4.05 5.72 10.65
CA LEU A 32 3.32 4.86 9.71
C LEU A 32 3.43 5.41 8.29
N LYS A 33 3.28 6.72 8.10
CA LYS A 33 3.46 7.40 6.82
C LYS A 33 4.87 7.17 6.25
N LYS A 34 5.91 7.32 7.09
CA LYS A 34 7.31 7.04 6.71
C LYS A 34 7.53 5.56 6.35
N LYS A 35 6.94 4.63 7.12
CA LYS A 35 6.99 3.18 6.84
C LYS A 35 6.34 2.85 5.50
N THR A 36 5.13 3.39 5.25
CA THR A 36 4.43 3.25 3.98
C THR A 36 5.26 3.80 2.83
N ARG A 37 5.80 5.02 2.96
CA ARG A 37 6.67 5.63 1.96
C ARG A 37 7.90 4.77 1.65
N ASN A 38 8.64 4.34 2.68
CA ASN A 38 9.81 3.49 2.49
C ASN A 38 9.44 2.16 1.82
N LYS A 39 8.31 1.56 2.18
CA LYS A 39 7.80 0.35 1.53
C LYS A 39 7.51 0.59 0.04
N LEU A 40 6.87 1.70 -0.31
CA LEU A 40 6.62 2.07 -1.70
C LEU A 40 7.93 2.30 -2.47
N LEU A 41 8.90 3.00 -1.88
CA LEU A 41 10.23 3.21 -2.47
C LEU A 41 10.95 1.88 -2.74
N TRP A 42 10.95 0.98 -1.76
CA TRP A 42 11.51 -0.37 -1.94
C TRP A 42 10.78 -1.16 -3.03
N THR A 43 9.45 -1.08 -3.06
CA THR A 43 8.65 -1.78 -4.07
C THR A 43 8.92 -1.24 -5.48
N ASN A 44 8.96 0.08 -5.65
CA ASN A 44 9.25 0.73 -6.93
C ASN A 44 10.69 0.47 -7.37
N GLY A 45 11.66 0.56 -6.44
CA GLY A 45 13.06 0.26 -6.73
C GLY A 45 13.27 -1.19 -7.17
N LEU A 46 12.64 -2.14 -6.46
CA LEU A 46 12.65 -3.55 -6.86
C LEU A 46 12.01 -3.76 -8.23
N LEU A 47 10.89 -3.09 -8.51
CA LEU A 47 10.19 -3.21 -9.79
C LEU A 47 11.03 -2.69 -10.96
N ILE A 48 11.73 -1.56 -10.76
CA ILE A 48 12.66 -1.02 -11.76
C ILE A 48 13.80 -2.00 -12.00
N ALA A 49 14.41 -2.55 -10.95
CA ALA A 49 15.48 -3.54 -11.08
C ALA A 49 15.02 -4.78 -11.85
N VAL A 50 13.83 -5.31 -11.54
CA VAL A 50 13.22 -6.43 -12.28
C VAL A 50 12.94 -6.07 -13.74
N THR A 51 12.48 -4.85 -14.02
CA THR A 51 12.21 -4.39 -15.39
C THR A 51 13.50 -4.29 -16.21
N ILE A 52 14.56 -3.71 -15.62
CA ILE A 52 15.88 -3.62 -16.27
C ILE A 52 16.42 -5.02 -16.53
N TYR A 53 16.38 -5.90 -15.53
CA TYR A 53 16.79 -7.29 -15.70
C TYR A 53 16.03 -7.98 -16.83
N TYR A 54 14.71 -7.80 -16.89
CA TYR A 54 13.87 -8.36 -17.94
C TYR A 54 14.26 -7.84 -19.33
N ILE A 55 14.47 -6.53 -19.49
CA ILE A 55 14.88 -5.92 -20.76
C ILE A 55 16.26 -6.43 -21.21
N VAL A 56 17.23 -6.49 -20.29
CA VAL A 56 18.58 -7.03 -20.57
C VAL A 56 18.50 -8.49 -20.97
N PHE A 57 17.70 -9.29 -20.25
CA PHE A 57 17.46 -10.70 -20.58
C PHE A 57 16.87 -10.87 -21.99
N LEU A 58 15.88 -10.04 -22.36
CA LEU A 58 15.32 -10.05 -23.71
C LEU A 58 16.35 -9.68 -24.78
N TYR A 59 17.14 -8.62 -24.56
CA TYR A 59 18.08 -8.11 -25.56
C TYR A 59 19.26 -9.06 -25.80
N TYR A 60 19.86 -9.62 -24.74
CA TYR A 60 21.05 -10.46 -24.85
C TYR A 60 20.76 -11.96 -24.95
N GLY A 61 19.64 -12.42 -24.39
CA GLY A 61 19.34 -13.86 -24.25
C GLY A 61 18.38 -14.42 -25.28
N TYR A 62 17.61 -13.57 -25.99
CA TYR A 62 16.47 -14.04 -26.79
C TYR A 62 16.33 -13.32 -28.14
N HIS A 63 16.76 -13.97 -29.23
CA HIS A 63 16.38 -13.58 -30.59
C HIS A 63 15.03 -14.24 -30.92
N SER A 64 13.95 -13.58 -30.53
CA SER A 64 12.58 -14.07 -30.72
C SER A 64 12.14 -13.90 -32.17
N SER A 65 11.72 -14.99 -32.84
CA SER A 65 11.13 -14.90 -34.18
C SER A 65 9.60 -14.80 -34.16
N MET A 66 8.95 -15.13 -33.04
CA MET A 66 7.50 -15.08 -32.91
C MET A 66 6.98 -13.71 -32.50
N ILE A 67 5.94 -13.25 -33.20
CA ILE A 67 5.24 -11.99 -32.91
C ILE A 67 4.56 -12.03 -31.53
N THR A 68 4.07 -13.20 -31.10
CA THR A 68 3.40 -13.39 -29.80
C THR A 68 4.33 -13.08 -28.62
N THR A 69 5.59 -13.52 -28.71
CA THR A 69 6.63 -13.28 -27.69
C THR A 69 6.97 -11.80 -27.59
N VAL A 70 7.06 -11.10 -28.73
CA VAL A 70 7.32 -9.66 -28.79
C VAL A 70 6.16 -8.87 -28.16
N ILE A 71 4.92 -9.22 -28.50
CA ILE A 71 3.72 -8.60 -27.90
C ILE A 71 3.65 -8.88 -26.40
N GLY A 72 3.91 -10.12 -25.96
CA GLY A 72 3.92 -10.48 -24.54
C GLY A 72 5.00 -9.73 -23.76
N GLY A 73 6.20 -9.58 -24.34
CA GLY A 73 7.28 -8.78 -23.78
C GLY A 73 6.89 -7.31 -23.62
N LEU A 74 6.36 -6.70 -24.68
CA LEU A 74 5.90 -5.31 -24.65
C LEU A 74 4.79 -5.11 -23.62
N LEU A 75 3.79 -6.01 -23.59
CA LEU A 75 2.67 -5.95 -22.64
C LEU A 75 3.15 -6.05 -21.19
N THR A 76 4.15 -6.88 -20.92
CA THR A 76 4.76 -7.02 -19.59
C THR A 76 5.45 -5.73 -19.17
N ILE A 77 6.22 -5.12 -20.08
CA ILE A 77 6.89 -3.82 -19.83
C ILE A 77 5.86 -2.72 -19.60
N THR A 78 4.82 -2.63 -20.42
CA THR A 78 3.72 -1.67 -20.24
C THR A 78 3.03 -1.86 -18.89
N GLY A 79 2.82 -3.10 -18.45
CA GLY A 79 2.29 -3.41 -17.11
C GLY A 79 3.17 -2.88 -15.97
N PHE A 80 4.49 -3.05 -16.07
CA PHE A 80 5.43 -2.48 -15.10
C PHE A 80 5.40 -0.95 -15.06
N VAL A 81 5.41 -0.30 -16.23
CA VAL A 81 5.38 1.16 -16.33
C VAL A 81 4.07 1.73 -15.78
N ALA A 82 2.94 1.13 -16.14
CA ALA A 82 1.63 1.57 -15.63
C ALA A 82 1.55 1.52 -14.11
N TYR A 83 2.06 0.45 -13.48
CA TYR A 83 2.11 0.35 -12.03
C TYR A 83 3.03 1.41 -11.41
N LEU A 84 4.21 1.65 -11.99
CA LEU A 84 5.15 2.67 -11.51
C LEU A 84 4.54 4.07 -11.53
N LEU A 85 3.84 4.44 -12.60
CA LEU A 85 3.19 5.75 -12.71
C LEU A 85 2.17 5.98 -11.60
N ILE A 86 1.30 5.00 -11.34
CA ILE A 86 0.27 5.13 -10.31
C ILE A 86 0.88 5.12 -8.90
N SER A 87 1.87 4.25 -8.67
CA SER A 87 2.60 4.15 -7.40
C SER A 87 3.37 5.45 -7.09
N ASN A 88 4.00 6.06 -8.09
CA ASN A 88 4.69 7.34 -7.95
C ASN A 88 3.74 8.48 -7.60
N GLY A 89 2.50 8.48 -8.14
CA GLY A 89 1.47 9.44 -7.72
C GLY A 89 1.17 9.36 -6.23
N LEU A 90 1.03 8.14 -5.68
CA LEU A 90 0.82 7.94 -4.23
C LEU A 90 2.04 8.40 -3.41
N LEU A 91 3.26 8.17 -3.90
CA LEU A 91 4.48 8.66 -3.25
C LEU A 91 4.53 10.20 -3.20
N LEU A 92 4.20 10.89 -4.31
CA LEU A 92 4.19 12.35 -4.36
C LEU A 92 3.21 12.96 -3.35
N ASP A 93 2.01 12.39 -3.24
CA ASP A 93 1.02 12.81 -2.22
C ASP A 93 1.56 12.60 -0.79
N LEU A 94 2.24 11.47 -0.54
CA LEU A 94 2.88 11.21 0.75
C LEU A 94 4.03 12.19 1.05
N PHE A 95 4.75 12.66 0.04
CA PHE A 95 5.83 13.65 0.21
C PHE A 95 5.30 15.07 0.43
N LYS A 96 4.20 15.46 -0.21
CA LYS A 96 3.60 16.81 -0.10
C LYS A 96 2.84 17.05 1.21
N SER A 97 2.41 15.99 1.90
CA SER A 97 1.65 16.12 3.14
C SER A 97 2.52 16.68 4.28
N HIS A 98 2.18 17.87 4.77
CA HIS A 98 2.85 18.56 5.88
C HIS A 98 2.10 18.28 7.19
N ALA A 99 2.82 17.82 8.23
CA ALA A 99 2.23 17.41 9.51
C ALA A 99 1.92 18.58 10.47
N GLU A 100 1.95 19.83 9.98
CA GLU A 100 1.96 21.03 10.84
C GLU A 100 0.64 21.81 10.89
N ALA A 101 -0.43 21.33 10.26
CA ALA A 101 -1.75 21.97 10.35
C ALA A 101 -2.67 21.20 11.31
N ASP A 102 -3.45 21.96 12.08
CA ASP A 102 -4.69 21.63 12.80
C ASP A 102 -5.08 20.13 12.83
N SER A 103 -5.25 19.55 14.02
CA SER A 103 -5.52 18.12 14.25
C SER A 103 -6.60 17.54 13.34
N PHE A 104 -7.63 18.33 13.04
CA PHE A 104 -8.71 17.96 12.13
C PHE A 104 -8.29 17.91 10.65
N ALA A 105 -7.52 18.91 10.20
CA ALA A 105 -6.96 18.95 8.86
C ALA A 105 -5.99 17.78 8.62
N TYR A 106 -5.19 17.44 9.61
CA TYR A 106 -4.28 16.30 9.57
C TYR A 106 -5.02 14.95 9.47
N LEU A 107 -6.08 14.76 10.26
CA LEU A 107 -6.92 13.55 10.20
C LEU A 107 -7.55 13.38 8.81
N LYS A 108 -8.06 14.47 8.22
CA LYS A 108 -8.66 14.47 6.88
C LYS A 108 -7.65 14.08 5.81
N GLU A 109 -6.43 14.58 5.89
CA GLU A 109 -5.35 14.23 4.98
C GLU A 109 -4.95 12.75 5.11
N LEU A 110 -4.83 12.26 6.34
CA LEU A 110 -4.49 10.86 6.62
C LEU A 110 -5.54 9.88 6.05
N LEU A 111 -6.82 10.23 6.18
CA LEU A 111 -7.93 9.47 5.61
C LEU A 111 -7.88 9.45 4.07
N ALA A 112 -7.56 10.58 3.44
CA ALA A 112 -7.42 10.65 1.99
C ALA A 112 -6.27 9.76 1.48
N ILE A 113 -5.12 9.80 2.15
CA ILE A 113 -3.96 8.95 1.86
C ILE A 113 -4.31 7.47 2.03
N LYS A 114 -4.95 7.09 3.14
CA LYS A 114 -5.37 5.70 3.39
C LYS A 114 -6.28 5.18 2.28
N ARG A 115 -7.28 5.97 1.87
CA ARG A 115 -8.23 5.58 0.83
C ARG A 115 -7.55 5.35 -0.51
N LYS A 116 -6.60 6.22 -0.90
CA LYS A 116 -5.80 6.03 -2.11
C LYS A 116 -4.93 4.78 -2.02
N GLN A 117 -4.25 4.58 -0.89
CA GLN A 117 -3.43 3.39 -0.68
C GLN A 117 -4.26 2.10 -0.77
N GLU A 118 -5.46 2.08 -0.21
CA GLU A 118 -6.34 0.93 -0.27
C GLU A 118 -6.74 0.57 -1.71
N ILE A 119 -7.06 1.57 -2.54
CA ILE A 119 -7.38 1.36 -3.96
C ILE A 119 -6.17 0.80 -4.70
N VAL A 120 -4.98 1.34 -4.46
CA VAL A 120 -3.72 0.87 -5.07
C VAL A 120 -3.45 -0.58 -4.69
N GLU A 121 -3.50 -0.91 -3.40
CA GLU A 121 -3.14 -2.22 -2.89
C GLU A 121 -4.17 -3.32 -3.17
N THR A 122 -5.43 -2.94 -3.44
CA THR A 122 -6.49 -3.90 -3.74
C THR A 122 -6.75 -3.99 -5.23
N LYS A 123 -7.26 -2.93 -5.86
CA LYS A 123 -7.75 -2.96 -7.24
C LYS A 123 -6.59 -2.90 -8.23
N LEU A 124 -5.65 -1.99 -8.03
CA LEU A 124 -4.58 -1.76 -9.00
C LEU A 124 -3.53 -2.86 -8.96
N VAL A 125 -3.14 -3.36 -7.78
CA VAL A 125 -2.24 -4.52 -7.67
C VAL A 125 -2.87 -5.77 -8.31
N LYS A 126 -4.17 -6.01 -8.13
CA LYS A 126 -4.86 -7.15 -8.77
C LYS A 126 -4.90 -7.00 -10.29
N LEU A 127 -5.25 -5.82 -10.79
CA LEU A 127 -5.26 -5.54 -12.23
C LEU A 127 -3.87 -5.71 -12.83
N TYR A 128 -2.85 -5.11 -12.20
CA TYR A 128 -1.45 -5.29 -12.57
C TYR A 128 -1.05 -6.76 -12.62
N LEU A 129 -1.42 -7.55 -11.61
CA LEU A 129 -1.09 -8.97 -11.54
C LEU A 129 -1.71 -9.77 -12.71
N ILE A 130 -2.96 -9.46 -13.08
CA ILE A 130 -3.63 -10.09 -14.23
C ILE A 130 -2.95 -9.66 -15.54
N THR A 131 -2.68 -8.37 -15.74
CA THR A 131 -2.01 -7.87 -16.96
C THR A 131 -0.61 -8.49 -17.10
N LEU A 132 0.14 -8.56 -16.02
CA LEU A 132 1.45 -9.20 -15.99
C LEU A 132 1.35 -10.68 -16.32
N PHE A 133 0.36 -11.37 -15.77
CA PHE A 133 0.13 -12.78 -16.04
C PHE A 133 -0.14 -13.06 -17.52
N VAL A 134 -0.98 -12.24 -18.15
CA VAL A 134 -1.25 -12.34 -19.60
C VAL A 134 0.03 -12.08 -20.40
N GLY A 135 0.78 -11.04 -20.05
CA GLY A 135 2.05 -10.71 -20.71
C GLY A 135 3.08 -11.83 -20.63
N VAL A 136 3.29 -12.38 -19.43
CA VAL A 136 4.24 -13.49 -19.19
C VAL A 136 3.77 -14.77 -19.87
N THR A 137 2.47 -15.08 -19.85
CA THR A 137 1.93 -16.28 -20.50
C THR A 137 2.14 -16.24 -22.01
N LEU A 138 1.90 -15.08 -22.64
CA LEU A 138 2.17 -14.85 -24.06
C LEU A 138 3.67 -14.91 -24.38
N PHE A 139 4.50 -14.31 -23.53
CA PHE A 139 5.95 -14.35 -23.65
C PHE A 139 6.50 -15.77 -23.57
N MET A 140 5.91 -16.63 -22.74
CA MET A 140 6.39 -18.00 -22.54
C MET A 140 6.02 -18.99 -23.67
N ILE A 141 5.19 -18.61 -24.64
CA ILE A 141 4.73 -19.53 -25.70
C ILE A 141 5.91 -20.10 -26.50
N GLU A 142 6.80 -19.25 -26.97
CA GLU A 142 7.95 -19.66 -27.79
C GLU A 142 8.95 -20.56 -27.03
N PRO A 143 9.41 -20.22 -25.80
CA PRO A 143 10.26 -21.13 -25.03
C PRO A 143 9.58 -22.48 -24.74
N VAL A 144 8.28 -22.47 -24.46
CA VAL A 144 7.52 -23.71 -24.18
C VAL A 144 7.48 -24.62 -25.41
N ILE A 145 7.29 -24.06 -26.60
CA ILE A 145 7.35 -24.82 -27.85
C ILE A 145 8.75 -25.41 -28.05
N LYS A 146 9.81 -24.64 -27.77
CA LYS A 146 11.21 -25.08 -27.92
C LYS A 146 11.64 -26.14 -26.90
N MET A 147 11.07 -26.14 -25.69
CA MET A 147 11.42 -27.08 -24.60
C MET A 147 10.69 -28.43 -24.67
N GLY A 148 9.66 -28.55 -25.51
CA GLY A 148 8.82 -29.74 -25.63
C GLY A 148 7.61 -29.75 -24.68
N ALA A 149 6.56 -30.46 -25.08
CA ALA A 149 5.22 -30.35 -24.48
C ALA A 149 5.14 -30.73 -22.99
N ILE A 150 5.93 -31.70 -22.53
CA ILE A 150 5.95 -32.16 -21.13
C ILE A 150 6.50 -31.06 -20.23
N TRP A 151 7.70 -30.56 -20.53
CA TRP A 151 8.35 -29.49 -19.76
C TRP A 151 7.58 -28.18 -19.88
N GLY A 152 6.99 -27.90 -21.04
CA GLY A 152 6.07 -26.80 -21.24
C GLY A 152 4.86 -26.82 -20.31
N SER A 153 4.22 -27.99 -20.19
CA SER A 153 3.05 -28.18 -19.32
C SER A 153 3.41 -27.96 -17.85
N VAL A 154 4.55 -28.50 -17.39
CA VAL A 154 5.06 -28.29 -16.03
C VAL A 154 5.32 -26.80 -15.77
N ALA A 155 5.95 -26.10 -16.72
CA ALA A 155 6.23 -24.67 -16.59
C ALA A 155 4.96 -23.84 -16.43
N TYR A 156 3.93 -24.11 -17.25
CA TYR A 156 2.64 -23.42 -17.11
C TYR A 156 1.94 -23.77 -15.80
N ILE A 157 1.88 -25.05 -15.39
CA ILE A 157 1.28 -25.45 -14.11
C ILE A 157 1.93 -24.69 -12.95
N CYS A 158 3.26 -24.63 -12.92
CA CYS A 158 4.00 -23.87 -11.91
C CYS A 158 3.65 -22.37 -11.95
N LEU A 159 3.59 -21.76 -13.14
CA LEU A 159 3.23 -20.35 -13.32
C LEU A 159 1.81 -20.05 -12.82
N PHE A 160 0.82 -20.84 -13.23
CA PHE A 160 -0.57 -20.71 -12.81
C PHE A 160 -0.74 -20.96 -11.30
N ALA A 161 -0.05 -21.96 -10.74
CA ALA A 161 -0.06 -22.23 -9.31
C ALA A 161 0.52 -21.06 -8.50
N TRP A 162 1.65 -20.50 -8.93
CA TRP A 162 2.25 -19.32 -8.33
C TRP A 162 1.31 -18.10 -8.42
N MET A 163 0.67 -17.91 -9.57
CA MET A 163 -0.28 -16.84 -9.80
C MET A 163 -1.50 -16.96 -8.89
N ALA A 164 -2.09 -18.15 -8.77
CA ALA A 164 -3.20 -18.42 -7.87
C ALA A 164 -2.82 -18.15 -6.40
N PHE A 165 -1.64 -18.62 -5.98
CA PHE A 165 -1.14 -18.35 -4.63
C PHE A 165 -0.94 -16.84 -4.38
N ALA A 166 -0.35 -16.11 -5.33
CA ALA A 166 -0.17 -14.67 -5.25
C ALA A 166 -1.51 -13.92 -5.15
N TYR A 167 -2.47 -14.29 -5.98
CA TYR A 167 -3.76 -13.64 -6.07
C TYR A 167 -4.65 -13.91 -4.86
N PHE A 168 -4.80 -15.18 -4.46
CA PHE A 168 -5.75 -15.59 -3.42
C PHE A 168 -5.18 -15.50 -2.01
N TYR A 169 -3.87 -15.70 -1.83
CA TYR A 169 -3.29 -15.75 -0.48
C TYR A 169 -2.51 -14.49 -0.13
N LEU A 170 -1.56 -14.08 -0.98
CA LEU A 170 -0.65 -12.98 -0.67
C LEU A 170 -1.35 -11.62 -0.66
N ILE A 171 -2.17 -11.31 -1.67
CA ILE A 171 -2.84 -10.00 -1.75
C ILE A 171 -3.82 -9.79 -0.57
N PRO A 172 -4.78 -10.70 -0.29
CA PRO A 172 -5.76 -10.46 0.78
C PRO A 172 -5.10 -10.37 2.16
N ARG A 173 -4.07 -11.18 2.41
CA ARG A 173 -3.30 -11.15 3.67
C ARG A 173 -2.57 -9.82 3.86
N ARG A 174 -1.93 -9.29 2.81
CA ARG A 174 -1.24 -7.99 2.86
C ARG A 174 -2.22 -6.84 3.09
N VAL A 175 -3.37 -6.85 2.41
CA VAL A 175 -4.42 -5.83 2.55
C VAL A 175 -5.01 -5.85 3.97
N LYS A 176 -5.33 -7.04 4.51
CA LYS A 176 -5.88 -7.17 5.87
C LYS A 176 -4.94 -6.59 6.92
N LYS A 177 -3.64 -6.91 6.83
CA LYS A 177 -2.62 -6.39 7.76
C LYS A 177 -2.53 -4.88 7.70
N GLN A 178 -2.50 -4.30 6.50
CA GLN A 178 -2.39 -2.85 6.35
C GLN A 178 -3.65 -2.10 6.80
N ARG A 179 -4.85 -2.63 6.51
CA ARG A 179 -6.10 -2.06 7.02
C ARG A 179 -6.14 -2.02 8.54
N ALA A 180 -5.67 -3.06 9.23
CA ALA A 180 -5.64 -3.12 10.69
C ALA A 180 -4.66 -2.08 11.29
N GLU A 181 -3.46 -1.95 10.71
CA GLU A 181 -2.48 -0.93 11.13
C GLU A 181 -3.05 0.49 10.99
N TRP A 182 -3.74 0.79 9.88
CA TRP A 182 -4.35 2.10 9.66
C TRP A 182 -5.60 2.37 10.51
N ALA A 183 -6.44 1.37 10.76
CA ALA A 183 -7.65 1.52 11.57
C ALA A 183 -7.31 1.94 13.01
N THR A 184 -6.33 1.26 13.61
CA THR A 184 -5.90 1.53 14.99
C THR A 184 -5.39 2.97 15.18
N ILE A 185 -4.72 3.55 14.17
CA ILE A 185 -4.20 4.92 14.26
C ILE A 185 -5.32 5.95 14.05
N ILE A 186 -6.26 5.70 13.13
CA ILE A 186 -7.38 6.60 12.88
C ILE A 186 -8.32 6.66 14.08
N GLU A 187 -8.64 5.53 14.70
CA GLU A 187 -9.50 5.47 15.88
C GLU A 187 -8.93 6.30 17.05
N LYS A 188 -7.60 6.22 17.25
CA LYS A 188 -6.90 7.03 18.26
C LYS A 188 -6.91 8.52 17.93
N LEU A 189 -6.72 8.89 16.66
CA LEU A 189 -6.80 10.30 16.23
C LEU A 189 -8.22 10.87 16.36
N GLN A 190 -9.26 10.08 16.04
CA GLN A 190 -10.66 10.49 16.20
C GLN A 190 -11.00 10.73 17.67
N THR A 191 -10.64 9.80 18.55
CA THR A 191 -10.87 9.95 20.00
C THR A 191 -10.26 11.23 20.55
N ILE A 192 -9.02 11.56 20.13
CA ILE A 192 -8.33 12.79 20.53
C ILE A 192 -9.04 14.03 20.01
N ASN A 193 -9.47 14.01 18.74
CA ASN A 193 -10.16 15.14 18.12
C ASN A 193 -11.52 15.41 18.79
N ASP A 194 -12.25 14.37 19.15
CA ASP A 194 -13.55 14.48 19.84
C ASP A 194 -13.37 15.04 21.26
N GLN A 195 -12.33 14.61 21.98
CA GLN A 195 -11.97 15.14 23.29
C GLN A 195 -11.62 16.63 23.25
N LEU A 196 -10.82 17.07 22.26
CA LEU A 196 -10.44 18.47 22.07
C LEU A 196 -11.64 19.35 21.68
N THR A 197 -12.55 18.82 20.87
CA THR A 197 -13.77 19.52 20.47
C THR A 197 -14.74 19.68 21.64
N GLN A 198 -14.86 18.67 22.50
CA GLN A 198 -15.68 18.74 23.73
C GLN A 198 -15.12 19.72 24.77
N THR A 199 -13.79 19.83 24.89
CA THR A 199 -13.15 20.77 25.82
C THR A 199 -13.17 22.21 25.31
N GLY A 200 -13.08 22.44 23.99
CA GLY A 200 -13.23 23.77 23.39
C GLY A 200 -14.66 24.33 23.39
N HIS A 201 -15.67 23.51 23.68
CA HIS A 201 -17.07 23.96 23.85
C HIS A 201 -17.41 24.36 25.30
N LEU A 202 -16.46 24.23 26.24
CA LEU A 202 -16.63 24.55 27.65
C LEU A 202 -15.92 25.86 28.07
N GLU A 203 -15.32 26.58 27.12
CA GLU A 203 -14.86 27.98 27.26
C GLU A 203 -15.85 28.93 26.57
#